data_AF-A0A6M3LIS3-F1
#
_entry.id   AF-A0A6M3LIS3-F1
#
_cell.length_a   1.000
_cell.length_b   1.000
_cell.length_c   1.000
_cell.angle_alpha   90.00
_cell.angle_beta   90.00
_cell.angle_gamma   90.00
#
_symmetry.space_group_name_H-M   'P 1'
#
loop_
_entity.id
_entity.type
_entity.pdbx_description
1 polymer ?
#
loop_
_entity_poly.entity_id
_entity_poly.type
_entity_poly.pdbx_seq_one_letter_code
_entity_poly.pdbx_strand_id
1 'polypeptide(L)'
;MIDYVKPRSQYTYRCKVCGFECRKSLIPGSSVPVTKTGDYGSNGTPAPETFADEMYEATTISFTDADPDYLSDSLYRFGEKGFAPGMTIRIATTSTTNDGDYTIGDLGVTRGQITLSTADSLDTEDAATAGTVTISRVIYSPNISAGCPFCGSLASR
;
A
#
# COMPACT_ATOMS: atom_id res chain seq x y z
N MET A 1 15.34 -8.66 -13.99
CA MET A 1 14.13 -8.39 -13.21
C MET A 1 13.44 -7.22 -13.90
N ILE A 2 12.26 -7.45 -14.47
CA ILE A 2 11.54 -6.42 -15.21
C ILE A 2 10.93 -5.50 -14.15
N ASP A 3 11.28 -4.21 -14.18
CA ASP A 3 10.52 -3.20 -13.45
C ASP A 3 9.07 -3.31 -13.91
N TYR A 4 8.20 -3.92 -13.09
CA TYR A 4 6.78 -3.84 -13.30
C TYR A 4 6.36 -2.42 -12.90
N VAL A 5 6.66 -1.47 -13.78
CA VAL A 5 6.02 -0.17 -13.78
C VAL A 5 4.56 -0.47 -14.04
N LYS A 6 3.74 -0.46 -12.98
CA LYS A 6 2.29 -0.61 -13.08
C LYS A 6 1.83 0.31 -14.22
N PRO A 7 1.23 -0.22 -15.30
CA PRO A 7 0.96 0.56 -16.48
C PRO A 7 0.06 1.74 -16.12
N ARG A 8 0.31 2.91 -16.74
CA ARG A 8 -0.44 4.15 -16.50
C ARG A 8 -1.96 3.95 -16.49
N SER A 9 -2.45 2.97 -17.26
CA SER A 9 -3.84 2.55 -17.31
C SER A 9 -4.46 2.16 -15.96
N GLN A 10 -3.66 1.77 -14.96
CA GLN A 10 -4.14 1.40 -13.62
C GLN A 10 -4.49 2.62 -12.74
N TYR A 11 -4.10 3.83 -13.14
CA TYR A 11 -4.30 5.08 -12.37
C TYR A 11 -5.05 6.16 -13.14
N THR A 12 -5.43 5.85 -14.37
CA THR A 12 -6.17 6.72 -15.27
C THR A 12 -7.49 6.06 -15.57
N TYR A 13 -8.60 6.70 -15.20
CA TYR A 13 -9.91 6.34 -15.74
C TYR A 13 -10.33 7.40 -16.73
N ARG A 14 -10.98 6.98 -17.82
CA ARG A 14 -11.46 7.87 -18.87
C ARG A 14 -12.98 7.99 -18.74
N CYS A 15 -13.52 9.22 -18.63
CA CYS A 15 -14.98 9.40 -18.62
C CYS A 15 -15.56 8.84 -19.91
N LYS A 16 -16.57 7.95 -19.81
CA LYS A 16 -17.23 7.38 -20.99
C LYS A 16 -18.02 8.43 -21.79
N VAL A 17 -18.42 9.53 -21.15
CA VAL A 17 -19.25 10.58 -21.73
C VAL A 17 -18.43 11.66 -22.45
N CYS A 18 -17.35 12.18 -21.85
CA CYS A 18 -16.53 13.22 -22.47
C CYS A 18 -15.14 12.74 -22.92
N GLY A 19 -14.76 11.49 -22.65
CA GLY A 19 -13.45 10.97 -23.00
C GLY A 19 -12.29 11.58 -22.20
N PHE A 20 -12.56 12.41 -21.18
CA PHE A 20 -11.52 13.07 -20.39
C PHE A 20 -10.78 12.07 -19.49
N GLU A 21 -9.46 12.11 -19.53
CA GLU A 21 -8.59 11.28 -18.69
C GLU A 21 -8.49 11.91 -17.30
N CYS A 22 -9.10 11.24 -16.32
CA CYS A 22 -9.00 11.63 -14.93
C CYS A 22 -7.83 10.86 -14.29
N ARG A 23 -6.89 11.61 -13.72
CA ARG A 23 -5.72 11.05 -13.04
C ARG A 23 -5.95 11.09 -11.55
N LYS A 24 -5.83 9.94 -10.90
CA LYS A 24 -5.87 9.83 -9.45
C LYS A 24 -4.52 9.33 -8.96
N SER A 25 -3.72 10.22 -8.39
CA SER A 25 -2.79 9.81 -7.34
C SER A 25 -2.51 10.98 -6.43
N LEU A 26 -2.56 10.72 -5.12
CA LEU A 26 -1.75 11.50 -4.18
C LEU A 26 -0.32 10.97 -4.35
N ILE A 27 0.64 11.85 -4.61
CA ILE A 27 2.06 11.49 -4.65
C ILE A 27 2.54 11.45 -3.19
N PRO A 28 3.09 10.34 -2.67
CA PRO A 28 3.70 10.30 -1.35
C PRO A 28 4.76 11.40 -1.22
N GLY A 29 4.66 12.23 -0.17
CA GLY A 29 5.55 13.38 0.07
C GLY A 29 5.09 14.71 -0.54
N SER A 30 3.95 14.77 -1.24
CA SER A 30 3.40 16.04 -1.74
C SER A 30 2.64 16.80 -0.65
N SER A 31 3.12 17.99 -0.27
CA SER A 31 2.39 18.95 0.57
C SER A 31 1.29 19.72 -0.19
N VAL A 32 1.12 19.45 -1.49
CA VAL A 32 0.11 20.11 -2.33
C VAL A 32 -1.24 19.44 -2.11
N PRO A 33 -2.22 20.12 -1.48
CA PRO A 33 -3.57 19.59 -1.41
C PRO A 33 -4.15 19.45 -2.82
N VAL A 34 -4.91 18.38 -3.07
CA VAL A 34 -5.60 18.16 -4.34
C VAL A 34 -6.78 19.13 -4.44
N THR A 35 -6.52 20.41 -4.67
CA THR A 35 -7.56 21.41 -4.85
C THR A 35 -7.95 21.48 -6.32
N LYS A 36 -9.16 21.04 -6.64
CA LYS A 36 -9.89 21.56 -7.80
C LYS A 36 -11.18 22.18 -7.30
N THR A 37 -11.24 23.50 -7.36
CA THR A 37 -12.50 24.23 -7.48
C THR A 37 -13.27 23.65 -8.67
N GLY A 38 -14.30 22.88 -8.35
CA GLY A 38 -15.25 22.26 -9.28
C GLY A 38 -16.10 21.30 -8.45
N ASP A 39 -17.40 21.51 -8.35
CA ASP A 39 -18.32 20.77 -7.50
C ASP A 39 -18.25 19.24 -7.69
N TYR A 40 -17.70 18.53 -6.70
CA TYR A 40 -17.62 17.06 -6.64
C TYR A 40 -18.54 16.50 -5.54
N GLY A 41 -19.78 17.00 -5.45
CA GLY A 41 -20.59 16.79 -4.23
C GLY A 41 -20.07 17.68 -3.09
N SER A 42 -20.59 17.51 -1.88
CA SER A 42 -20.22 18.33 -0.70
C SER A 42 -18.71 18.56 -0.66
N ASN A 43 -18.26 19.82 -0.49
CA ASN A 43 -16.86 20.24 -0.38
C ASN A 43 -16.01 19.50 0.67
N GLY A 44 -16.55 18.48 1.35
CA GLY A 44 -15.76 17.52 2.08
C GLY A 44 -14.89 16.72 1.11
N THR A 45 -13.57 16.87 1.24
CA THR A 45 -12.60 15.94 0.65
C THR A 45 -13.04 14.52 0.99
N PRO A 46 -13.37 13.66 0.01
CA PRO A 46 -13.72 12.27 0.30
C PRO A 46 -12.56 11.66 1.07
N ALA A 47 -12.84 11.07 2.23
CA ALA A 47 -11.81 10.30 2.92
C ALA A 47 -11.35 9.18 1.98
N PRO A 48 -10.05 9.06 1.70
CA PRO A 48 -9.55 7.95 0.90
C PRO A 48 -9.87 6.64 1.61
N GLU A 49 -10.34 5.65 0.86
CA GLU A 49 -10.49 4.29 1.38
C GLU A 49 -9.15 3.58 1.28
N THR A 50 -8.77 2.88 2.35
CA THR A 50 -7.59 2.04 2.39
C THR A 50 -7.91 0.68 1.79
N PHE A 51 -7.23 0.33 0.70
CA PHE A 51 -7.26 -1.00 0.10
C PHE A 51 -5.95 -1.71 0.43
N ALA A 52 -6.01 -3.04 0.60
CA ALA A 52 -4.83 -3.88 0.78
C ALA A 52 -4.74 -4.85 -0.41
N ASP A 53 -3.63 -4.80 -1.13
CA ASP A 53 -3.32 -5.69 -2.26
C ASP A 53 -2.34 -6.76 -1.76
N GLU A 54 -2.78 -8.01 -1.65
CA GLU A 54 -1.95 -9.10 -1.13
C GLU A 54 -0.71 -9.30 -2.00
N MET A 55 0.47 -9.25 -1.38
CA MET A 55 1.74 -9.41 -2.08
C MET A 55 2.40 -10.75 -1.78
N TYR A 56 2.26 -11.22 -0.54
CA TYR A 56 2.97 -12.40 -0.09
C TYR A 56 2.28 -13.07 1.10
N GLU A 57 2.10 -14.39 1.01
CA GLU A 57 1.67 -15.25 2.12
C GLU A 57 2.76 -16.31 2.36
N ALA A 58 3.17 -16.49 3.62
CA ALA A 58 4.15 -17.50 4.02
C ALA A 58 4.07 -17.89 5.51
N THR A 59 4.58 -19.08 5.83
CA THR A 59 4.74 -19.59 7.21
C THR A 59 6.18 -19.55 7.69
N THR A 60 7.06 -18.89 6.94
CA THR A 60 8.52 -18.87 7.17
C THR A 60 9.02 -17.53 7.68
N ILE A 61 8.09 -16.61 7.96
CA ILE A 61 8.37 -15.24 8.37
C ILE A 61 8.40 -15.16 9.90
N SER A 62 9.47 -14.58 10.45
CA SER A 62 9.61 -14.25 11.86
C SER A 62 9.74 -12.74 12.07
N PHE A 63 9.42 -12.27 13.27
CA PHE A 63 9.47 -10.88 13.69
C PHE A 63 10.56 -10.68 14.74
N THR A 64 11.32 -9.60 14.63
CA THR A 64 12.36 -9.24 15.61
C THR A 64 12.16 -7.82 16.08
N ASP A 65 12.03 -7.68 17.40
CA ASP A 65 12.07 -6.41 18.14
C ASP A 65 13.54 -5.97 18.30
N ALA A 66 13.91 -4.90 17.61
CA ALA A 66 15.26 -4.34 17.49
C ALA A 66 15.20 -2.84 17.18
N ASP A 67 16.35 -2.15 17.15
CA ASP A 67 16.40 -0.73 16.79
C ASP A 67 17.11 -0.55 15.42
N PRO A 68 16.40 -0.56 14.26
CA PRO A 68 14.95 -0.73 14.05
C PRO A 68 14.47 -2.19 13.90
N ASP A 69 13.17 -2.38 14.09
CA ASP A 69 12.46 -3.66 13.95
C ASP A 69 12.50 -4.23 12.53
N TYR A 70 12.41 -5.55 12.43
CA TYR A 70 12.40 -6.20 11.13
C TYR A 70 11.67 -7.54 11.07
N LEU A 71 11.22 -7.86 9.87
CA LEU A 71 10.75 -9.20 9.49
C LEU A 71 11.90 -9.95 8.84
N SER A 72 12.00 -11.25 9.12
CA SER A 72 12.94 -12.17 8.45
C SER A 72 12.19 -13.30 7.77
N ASP A 73 12.57 -13.67 6.54
CA ASP A 73 12.05 -14.83 5.82
C ASP A 73 13.19 -15.82 5.53
N SER A 74 13.09 -17.03 6.10
CA SER A 74 14.08 -18.09 5.91
C SER A 74 14.17 -18.61 4.47
N LEU A 75 13.19 -18.32 3.61
CA LEU A 75 13.22 -18.65 2.18
C LEU A 75 13.80 -17.54 1.30
N TYR A 76 14.18 -16.40 1.87
CA TYR A 76 14.78 -15.27 1.16
C TYR A 76 13.96 -14.75 -0.03
N ARG A 77 12.63 -14.70 0.12
CA ARG A 77 11.71 -14.33 -0.96
C ARG A 77 11.32 -12.85 -0.98
N PHE A 78 11.59 -12.05 0.05
CA PHE A 78 11.16 -10.65 0.08
C PHE A 78 11.63 -9.84 -1.14
N GLY A 79 12.90 -10.00 -1.53
CA GLY A 79 13.46 -9.34 -2.71
C GLY A 79 12.80 -9.72 -4.03
N GLU A 80 12.09 -10.85 -4.10
CA GLU A 80 11.39 -11.32 -5.30
C GLU A 80 9.93 -10.84 -5.35
N LYS A 81 9.38 -10.39 -4.21
CA LYS A 81 7.96 -9.98 -4.07
C LYS A 81 7.70 -8.52 -4.41
N GLY A 82 8.74 -7.73 -4.69
CA GLY A 82 8.59 -6.34 -5.11
C GLY A 82 8.28 -5.37 -3.96
N PHE A 83 8.61 -5.76 -2.72
CA PHE A 83 8.69 -4.82 -1.62
C PHE A 83 9.76 -3.76 -1.90
N ALA A 84 9.52 -2.52 -1.49
CA ALA A 84 10.49 -1.44 -1.64
C ALA A 84 10.46 -0.51 -0.41
N PRO A 85 11.57 0.19 -0.14
CA PRO A 85 11.61 1.25 0.88
C PRO A 85 10.49 2.27 0.74
N GLY A 86 9.94 2.73 1.87
CA GLY A 86 8.86 3.73 1.94
C GLY A 86 7.47 3.20 1.60
N MET A 87 7.31 1.91 1.29
CA MET A 87 5.97 1.31 1.15
C MET A 87 5.32 1.13 2.52
N THR A 88 4.02 1.44 2.61
CA THR A 88 3.17 0.96 3.71
C THR A 88 2.67 -0.44 3.40
N ILE A 89 2.94 -1.37 4.30
CA ILE A 89 2.48 -2.76 4.25
C ILE A 89 1.50 -3.02 5.37
N ARG A 90 0.51 -3.88 5.12
CA ARG A 90 -0.38 -4.45 6.12
C ARG A 90 0.06 -5.86 6.41
N ILE A 91 0.25 -6.18 7.68
CA ILE A 91 0.58 -7.51 8.16
C ILE A 91 -0.66 -8.08 8.82
N ALA A 92 -0.97 -9.33 8.48
CA ALA A 92 -1.94 -10.16 9.19
C ALA A 92 -1.30 -11.52 9.46
N THR A 93 -1.34 -11.98 10.71
CA THR A 93 -0.78 -13.25 11.14
C THR A 93 -1.86 -14.16 11.71
N THR A 94 -1.53 -15.43 11.94
CA THR A 94 -2.43 -16.33 12.66
C THR A 94 -2.41 -16.04 14.17
N SER A 95 -1.28 -15.54 14.70
CA SER A 95 -1.13 -15.19 16.12
C SER A 95 -1.84 -13.89 16.51
N THR A 96 -2.07 -13.00 15.56
CA THR A 96 -2.62 -11.63 15.72
C THR A 96 -1.75 -10.64 16.50
N THR A 97 -0.58 -11.06 16.98
CA THR A 97 0.31 -10.23 17.81
C THR A 97 0.84 -9.01 17.05
N ASN A 98 1.32 -9.23 15.83
CA ASN A 98 1.96 -8.23 14.97
C ASN A 98 1.06 -7.79 13.80
N ASP A 99 -0.26 -7.81 14.00
CA ASP A 99 -1.23 -7.37 13.00
C ASP A 99 -1.29 -5.84 12.96
N GLY A 100 -1.13 -5.24 11.78
CA GLY A 100 -1.10 -3.78 11.66
C GLY A 100 -0.62 -3.25 10.32
N ASP A 101 -0.58 -1.92 10.22
CA ASP A 101 0.01 -1.21 9.09
C ASP A 101 1.38 -0.69 9.50
N TYR A 102 2.40 -1.03 8.71
CA TYR A 102 3.81 -0.74 8.97
C TYR A 102 4.45 -0.08 7.76
N THR A 103 5.50 0.71 7.97
CA THR A 103 6.26 1.38 6.92
C THR A 103 7.62 0.72 6.76
N ILE A 104 7.97 0.33 5.54
CA ILE A 104 9.31 -0.19 5.24
C ILE A 104 10.32 0.96 5.32
N GLY A 105 11.35 0.81 6.14
CA GLY A 105 12.40 1.80 6.34
C GLY A 105 13.26 2.05 5.09
N ASP A 106 14.08 3.10 5.16
CA ASP A 106 15.05 3.40 4.09
C ASP A 106 16.04 2.24 3.93
N LEU A 107 16.27 1.82 2.68
CA LEU A 107 17.05 0.61 2.35
C LEU A 107 16.55 -0.67 3.05
N GLY A 108 15.31 -0.65 3.57
CA GLY A 108 14.76 -1.68 4.44
C GLY A 108 14.29 -2.95 3.72
N VAL A 109 14.82 -3.27 2.53
CA VAL A 109 14.48 -4.52 1.84
C VAL A 109 15.75 -5.21 1.36
N THR A 110 15.96 -6.42 1.86
CA THR A 110 16.92 -7.39 1.32
C THR A 110 16.18 -8.64 0.86
N ARG A 111 16.90 -9.67 0.42
CA ARG A 111 16.24 -10.94 0.05
C ARG A 111 15.57 -11.61 1.26
N GLY A 112 16.21 -11.56 2.43
CA GLY A 112 15.76 -12.26 3.63
C GLY A 112 15.16 -11.37 4.71
N GLN A 113 15.22 -10.04 4.57
CA GLN A 113 14.79 -9.13 5.62
C GLN A 113 14.01 -7.93 5.07
N ILE A 114 12.93 -7.57 5.76
CA ILE A 114 12.27 -6.27 5.65
C ILE A 114 12.51 -5.50 6.95
N THR A 115 13.28 -4.43 6.90
CA THR A 115 13.48 -3.52 8.02
C THR A 115 12.40 -2.44 8.01
N LEU A 116 11.78 -2.20 9.15
CA LEU A 116 10.72 -1.21 9.31
C LEU A 116 11.30 0.18 9.62
N SER A 117 10.42 1.18 9.55
CA SER A 117 10.70 2.52 10.04
C SER A 117 10.88 2.49 11.56
N THR A 118 11.75 3.36 12.09
CA THR A 118 11.95 3.50 13.55
C THR A 118 10.72 4.00 14.31
N ALA A 119 9.67 4.43 13.59
CA ALA A 119 8.39 4.85 14.17
C ALA A 119 7.42 3.69 14.37
N ASP A 120 7.69 2.54 13.75
CA ASP A 120 6.88 1.34 13.86
C ASP A 120 7.50 0.41 14.91
N SER A 121 6.66 -0.39 15.57
CA SER A 121 7.09 -1.35 16.59
C SER A 121 6.46 -2.73 16.40
N LEU A 122 7.23 -3.79 16.62
CA LEU A 122 6.88 -5.20 16.57
C LEU A 122 7.23 -5.88 17.91
N ASP A 123 6.45 -6.90 18.27
CA ASP A 123 6.86 -7.86 19.28
C ASP A 123 7.67 -8.99 18.62
N THR A 124 8.68 -9.51 19.32
CA THR A 124 9.45 -10.66 18.81
C THR A 124 8.58 -11.92 18.72
N GLU A 125 8.54 -12.54 17.55
CA GLU A 125 7.86 -13.82 17.30
C GLU A 125 8.68 -14.68 16.33
N ASP A 126 8.86 -15.96 16.62
CA ASP A 126 9.39 -16.90 15.64
C ASP A 126 8.33 -17.29 14.59
N ALA A 127 8.77 -17.89 13.49
CA ALA A 127 7.86 -18.23 12.39
C ALA A 127 6.79 -19.27 12.78
N ALA A 128 7.09 -20.16 13.72
CA ALA A 128 6.13 -21.16 14.19
C ALA A 128 5.01 -20.50 15.02
N THR A 129 5.36 -19.52 15.86
CA THR A 129 4.44 -18.76 16.69
C THR A 129 3.57 -17.84 15.85
N ALA A 130 4.16 -17.13 14.88
CA ALA A 130 3.45 -16.26 13.95
C ALA A 130 2.40 -17.01 13.09
N GLY A 131 2.69 -18.26 12.71
CA GLY A 131 1.86 -19.08 11.85
C GLY A 131 1.88 -18.59 10.40
N THR A 132 0.71 -18.54 9.75
CA THR A 132 0.60 -17.94 8.41
C THR A 132 0.64 -16.43 8.51
N VAL A 133 1.59 -15.81 7.80
CA VAL A 133 1.76 -14.36 7.68
C VAL A 133 1.39 -13.92 6.27
N THR A 134 0.40 -13.03 6.16
CA THR A 134 -0.01 -12.37 4.93
C THR A 134 0.45 -10.92 4.96
N ILE A 135 1.30 -10.53 4.01
CA ILE A 135 1.76 -9.16 3.80
C ILE A 135 1.08 -8.59 2.56
N SER A 136 0.36 -7.49 2.75
CA SER A 136 -0.33 -6.75 1.70
C SER A 136 0.27 -5.36 1.53
N ARG A 137 0.24 -4.79 0.33
CA ARG A 137 0.52 -3.36 0.14
C ARG A 137 -0.71 -2.55 0.49
N VAL A 138 -0.56 -1.55 1.34
CA VAL A 138 -1.62 -0.55 1.57
C VAL A 138 -1.63 0.43 0.39
N ILE A 139 -2.78 0.54 -0.26
CA ILE A 139 -3.03 1.44 -1.38
C ILE A 139 -4.19 2.35 -0.99
N TYR A 140 -3.93 3.65 -0.94
CA TYR A 140 -4.97 4.64 -0.78
C TYR A 140 -5.60 4.92 -2.15
N SER A 141 -6.87 4.56 -2.30
CA SER A 141 -7.65 4.96 -3.47
C SER A 141 -8.68 6.02 -3.06
N PRO A 142 -8.78 7.15 -3.79
CA PRO A 142 -9.82 8.12 -3.51
C PRO A 142 -11.19 7.48 -3.71
N ASN A 143 -12.05 7.58 -2.71
CA ASN A 143 -13.47 7.25 -2.86
C ASN A 143 -14.04 8.16 -3.97
N ILE A 144 -14.41 7.59 -5.12
CA ILE A 144 -15.21 8.30 -6.11
C ILE A 144 -16.64 7.86 -5.93
N SER A 145 -17.39 8.70 -5.22
CA SER A 145 -18.84 8.58 -5.09
C SER A 145 -19.59 9.43 -6.13
N ALA A 146 -18.91 10.34 -6.85
CA ALA A 146 -19.50 11.24 -7.83
C ALA A 146 -18.71 11.30 -9.14
N GLY A 147 -19.42 11.47 -10.26
CA GLY A 147 -18.95 11.30 -11.64
C GLY A 147 -17.74 12.12 -12.07
N CYS A 148 -17.30 11.93 -13.31
CA CYS A 148 -16.12 12.65 -13.82
C CYS A 148 -16.30 14.17 -13.79
N PRO A 149 -15.29 14.94 -13.36
CA PRO A 149 -15.37 16.40 -13.19
C PRO A 149 -15.77 17.20 -14.42
N PHE A 150 -15.50 16.64 -15.59
CA PHE A 150 -15.63 17.35 -16.85
C PHE A 150 -17.02 17.12 -17.47
N CYS A 151 -17.64 15.97 -17.19
CA CYS A 151 -18.90 15.54 -17.78
C CYS A 151 -20.02 15.31 -16.74
N GLY A 152 -19.72 15.34 -15.44
CA GLY A 152 -20.65 15.05 -14.35
C GLY A 152 -21.14 13.60 -14.29
N SER A 153 -20.71 12.71 -15.19
CA SER A 153 -21.31 11.38 -15.34
C SER A 153 -20.58 10.29 -14.54
N LEU A 154 -21.36 9.41 -13.92
CA LEU A 154 -20.92 8.25 -13.14
C LEU A 154 -20.52 7.03 -13.99
N ALA A 155 -20.57 7.13 -15.32
CA ALA A 155 -20.26 6.01 -16.20
C ALA A 155 -18.73 5.91 -16.42
N SER A 156 -18.01 5.33 -15.46
CA SER A 156 -16.64 4.83 -15.69
C SER A 156 -16.70 3.43 -16.32
N ARG A 157 -15.75 3.15 -17.24
CA ARG A 157 -15.35 1.78 -17.58
C ARG A 157 -14.19 1.39 -16.67
#